data_AF-A0A285NXA5-F1
#
_entry.id   AF-A0A285NXA5-F1
#
_cell.length_a   1.000
_cell.length_b   1.000
_cell.length_c   1.000
_cell.angle_alpha   90.00
_cell.angle_beta   90.00
_cell.angle_gamma   90.00
#
_symmetry.space_group_name_H-M   'P 1'
#
loop_
_entity.id
_entity.type
_entity.pdbx_description
1 polymer ?
#
loop_
_entity_poly.entity_id
_entity_poly.type
_entity_poly.pdbx_seq_one_letter_code
_entity_poly.pdbx_strand_id
1 'polypeptide(L)' 'MFYKIVREAHGTKTYLKHSNTSSDMLFRSEADAADLMEKLNTHTKSNVVWSVQPCID' A
#
# COMPACT_ATOMS: atom_id res chain seq x y z
N MET A 1 -16.08 -3.82 0.37
CA MET A 1 -15.02 -2.82 0.66
C MET A 1 -13.72 -3.37 0.11
N PHE A 2 -12.96 -2.57 -0.64
CA PHE A 2 -11.59 -2.93 -1.03
C PHE A 2 -10.60 -2.10 -0.23
N TYR A 3 -9.36 -2.57 -0.15
CA TYR A 3 -8.26 -1.88 0.52
C TYR A 3 -7.10 -1.70 -0.45
N LYS A 4 -6.39 -0.58 -0.32
CA LYS A 4 -5.17 -0.26 -1.06
C LYS A 4 -4.04 0.01 -0.07
N ILE A 5 -2.82 -0.29 -0.50
CA ILE A 5 -1.62 0.10 0.24
C ILE A 5 -1.08 1.39 -0.40
N VAL A 6 -0.79 2.38 0.43
CA VAL A 6 -0.28 3.70 0.04
C VAL A 6 1.11 3.88 0.59
N ARG A 7 2.04 4.22 -0.29
CA ARG A 7 3.37 4.71 0.01
C ARG A 7 3.32 6.22 0.18
N GLU A 8 3.78 6.75 1.31
CA GLU A 8 4.04 8.17 1.47
C GLU A 8 5.55 8.41 1.60
N ALA A 9 6.10 9.27 0.76
CA ALA A 9 7.52 9.63 0.76
C ALA A 9 7.67 11.12 0.42
N HIS A 10 8.35 11.89 1.28
CA HIS A 10 8.59 13.33 1.06
C HIS A 10 7.31 14.12 0.70
N GLY A 11 6.18 13.82 1.35
CA GLY A 11 4.89 14.46 1.09
C GLY A 11 4.17 13.98 -0.19
N THR A 12 4.74 13.03 -0.93
CA THR A 12 4.09 12.41 -2.10
C THR A 12 3.47 11.08 -1.71
N LYS A 13 2.18 10.93 -2.01
CA LYS A 13 1.44 9.66 -1.84
C LYS A 13 1.39 8.90 -3.16
N THR A 14 1.66 7.60 -3.14
CA THR A 14 1.60 6.72 -4.32
C THR A 14 1.02 5.37 -3.92
N TYR A 15 0.15 4.80 -4.73
CA TYR A 15 -0.45 3.50 -4.45
C TYR A 15 0.48 2.36 -4.86
N LEU A 16 0.41 1.25 -4.11
CA LEU A 16 1.09 0.01 -4.49
C LEU A 16 0.47 -0.52 -5.78
N LYS A 17 1.31 -0.77 -6.79
CA LYS A 17 0.89 -1.28 -8.09
C LYS A 17 1.26 -2.75 -8.25
N HIS A 18 0.50 -3.44 -9.08
CA HIS A 18 0.88 -4.79 -9.50
C HIS A 18 2.13 -4.71 -10.39
N SER A 19 3.12 -5.58 -10.17
CA SER A 19 4.48 -5.46 -10.70
C SER A 19 4.59 -5.25 -12.22
N ASN A 20 3.55 -5.62 -12.99
CA ASN A 20 3.51 -5.52 -14.45
C ASN A 20 2.34 -4.67 -14.99
N THR A 21 1.64 -3.91 -14.16
CA THR A 21 0.50 -3.10 -14.63
C THR A 21 0.51 -1.70 -14.02
N SER A 22 -0.13 -0.76 -14.72
CA SER A 22 -0.40 0.57 -14.15
C SER A 22 -1.49 0.57 -13.08
N SER A 23 -2.15 -0.57 -12.88
CA SER A 23 -3.27 -0.76 -11.95
C SER A 23 -2.80 -0.90 -10.50
N ASP A 24 -3.55 -0.26 -9.62
CA ASP A 24 -3.37 -0.37 -8.17
C ASP A 24 -3.69 -1.79 -7.69
N MET A 25 -2.93 -2.26 -6.71
CA MET A 25 -3.19 -3.53 -6.04
C MET A 25 -4.36 -3.36 -5.06
N LEU A 26 -5.41 -4.16 -5.26
CA LEU A 26 -6.62 -4.17 -4.44
C LEU A 26 -6.67 -5.42 -3.55
N PHE A 27 -6.96 -5.22 -2.28
CA PHE A 27 -7.13 -6.28 -1.29
C PHE A 27 -8.60 -6.36 -0.89
N ARG A 28 -9.13 -7.59 -0.77
CA ARG A 28 -10.50 -7.83 -0.26
C ARG A 28 -10.55 -7.86 1.27
N SER A 29 -9.41 -8.08 1.91
CA SER A 29 -9.24 -8.19 3.36
C SER A 29 -8.30 -7.08 3.83
N GLU A 30 -8.71 -6.35 4.87
CA GLU A 30 -7.85 -5.36 5.51
C GLU A 30 -6.63 -6.02 6.15
N ALA A 31 -6.82 -7.20 6.74
CA ALA A 31 -5.74 -7.95 7.38
C ALA A 31 -4.64 -8.37 6.38
N ASP A 32 -5.03 -8.80 5.17
CA ASP A 32 -4.06 -9.16 4.12
C ASP A 32 -3.29 -7.92 3.65
N ALA A 33 -3.97 -6.77 3.52
CA ALA A 33 -3.32 -5.51 3.18
C ALA A 33 -2.37 -5.05 4.30
N ALA A 34 -2.76 -5.25 5.56
CA ALA A 34 -1.98 -4.87 6.73
C ALA A 34 -0.72 -5.73 6.89
N ASP A 35 -0.83 -7.06 6.73
CA ASP A 35 0.32 -7.98 6.76
C ASP A 35 1.37 -7.60 5.70
N LEU A 36 0.93 -7.31 4.47
CA LEU A 36 1.85 -6.87 3.43
C LEU A 36 2.43 -5.48 3.72
N MET A 37 1.63 -4.54 4.23
CA MET A 37 2.09 -3.20 4.63
C MET A 37 3.17 -3.28 5.72
N GLU A 38 3.02 -4.15 6.71
CA GLU A 38 4.01 -4.36 7.77
C GLU A 38 5.33 -4.92 7.20
N LYS A 39 5.24 -5.91 6.30
CA LYS A 39 6.41 -6.42 5.56
C LYS A 39 7.09 -5.31 4.77
N LEU A 40 6.32 -4.48 4.06
CA LEU A 40 6.88 -3.36 3.30
C LEU A 40 7.59 -2.35 4.23
N ASN A 41 7.00 -2.01 5.38
CA ASN A 41 7.62 -1.11 6.35
C ASN A 41 8.91 -1.68 6.96
N THR A 42 8.96 -2.97 7.28
CA THR A 42 10.18 -3.61 7.84
C THR A 42 11.33 -3.68 6.82
N HIS A 43 11.02 -3.85 5.54
CA HIS A 43 12.02 -3.88 4.47
C HIS A 43 12.46 -2.48 3.98
N THR A 44 11.68 -1.43 4.26
CA THR A 44 11.96 -0.08 3.76
C THR A 44 12.82 0.71 4.75
N LYS A 45 14.12 0.86 4.46
CA LYS A 45 15.09 1.62 5.31
C LYS A 45 15.10 3.15 5.08
N SER A 46 14.02 3.72 4.54
CA SER A 46 13.95 5.13 4.11
C SER A 46 12.87 5.91 4.85
N ASN A 47 12.79 7.22 4.59
CA ASN A 47 11.73 8.13 5.05
C ASN A 47 10.37 7.87 4.37
N VAL A 48 10.09 6.61 4.07
CA VAL A 48 8.93 6.12 3.35
C VAL A 48 8.07 5.36 4.34
N VAL A 49 6.80 5.73 4.44
CA VAL A 49 5.83 5.05 5.30
C VAL A 49 4.76 4.42 4.42
N TRP A 50 4.51 3.12 4.62
CA TRP A 50 3.42 2.41 3.98
C TRP A 50 2.21 2.37 4.91
N SER A 51 1.01 2.60 4.38
CA SER A 51 -0.26 2.61 5.12
C SER A 51 -1.37 1.91 4.34
N VAL A 52 -2.35 1.34 5.02
CA VAL A 52 -3.55 0.77 4.40
C VAL A 52 -4.63 1.85 4.36
N GLN A 53 -5.31 1.98 3.22
CA GLN A 53 -6.46 2.86 3.06
C GLN A 53 -7.63 2.10 2.45
N PRO A 54 -8.87 2.34 2.94
CA PRO A 54 -10.06 1.85 2.28
C PRO A 54 -10.17 2.48 0.89
N CYS A 55 -10.42 1.64 -0.11
CA CYS A 55 -10.79 2.08 -1.44
C CYS A 55 -12.31 2.21 -1.50
N ILE A 56 -12.77 3.46 -1.57
CA ILE A 56 -14.14 3.82 -1.90
C ILE A 56 -14.10 4.11 -3.40
N ASP A 57 -14.65 3.19 -4.20
CA ASP A 57 -14.85 3.43 -5.64
C ASP A 57 -16.00 4.41 -5.83
#